data_AF-A0A9W8LIS6-F1
#
_entry.id   AF-A0A9W8LIS6-F1
#
_cell.length_a   1.000
_cell.length_b   1.000
_cell.length_c   1.000
_cell.angle_alpha   90.00
_cell.angle_beta   90.00
_cell.angle_gamma   90.00
#
_symmetry.space_group_name_H-M   'P 1'
#
loop_
_entity.id
_entity.type
_entity.pdbx_description
1 polymer ?
#
loop_
_entity_poly.entity_id
_entity_poly.type
_entity_poly.pdbx_seq_one_letter_code
_entity_poly.pdbx_strand_id
1 'polypeptide(L)'
;MDPARLPALAKPLVHAVLRRVHPDYFTHHPAAKAANQAAVQRLQALLAPVLAPPRQAHGPREPLEFVVRDGPGDALRPVSFAFSQRRARTDGEQQAQCARDLLALCRALGAAPAAAAVREIEAAIGQAQSASASASAGGAAARLRAARAREARANYAAGRAAAAAAAAAHAALLDGLRRAAWSPAAKTARPVLDRSRLFFAADVAPQRYADVARRIERQLPALDYARWCTLPVMVVSTWAAALRHGAPRYPGFVLMPCDVDPKEFQRYLRENLDEIQQQRRLRNAAHGVGPA
;
A
#
# COMPACT_ATOMS: atom_id res chain seq x y z
N MET A 1 -22.04 -16.08 -0.65
CA MET A 1 -22.00 -14.92 -1.57
C MET A 1 -21.18 -15.35 -2.78
N ASP A 2 -21.61 -15.04 -3.99
CA ASP A 2 -20.79 -15.32 -5.19
C ASP A 2 -19.47 -14.53 -5.07
N PRO A 3 -18.30 -15.19 -5.07
CA PRO A 3 -17.01 -14.51 -4.95
C PRO A 3 -16.76 -13.48 -6.05
N ALA A 4 -17.40 -13.61 -7.23
CA ALA A 4 -17.30 -12.63 -8.31
C ALA A 4 -18.07 -11.33 -8.04
N ARG A 5 -19.02 -11.35 -7.09
CA ARG A 5 -19.94 -10.23 -6.85
C ARG A 5 -19.31 -9.16 -5.95
N LEU A 6 -18.39 -9.52 -5.07
CA LEU A 6 -17.74 -8.55 -4.19
C LEU A 6 -16.84 -7.54 -4.93
N PRO A 7 -15.95 -7.95 -5.87
CA PRO A 7 -15.13 -6.99 -6.62
C PRO A 7 -15.99 -5.92 -7.32
N ALA A 8 -17.16 -6.31 -7.85
CA ALA A 8 -18.11 -5.39 -8.47
C ALA A 8 -18.67 -4.36 -7.47
N LEU A 9 -18.94 -4.78 -6.24
CA LEU A 9 -19.46 -3.91 -5.17
C LEU A 9 -18.38 -3.05 -4.49
N ALA A 10 -17.17 -3.57 -4.35
CA ALA A 10 -16.05 -2.86 -3.72
C ALA A 10 -15.54 -1.72 -4.59
N LYS A 11 -15.54 -1.90 -5.92
CA LYS A 11 -15.05 -0.89 -6.89
C LYS A 11 -15.69 0.50 -6.71
N PRO A 12 -17.02 0.69 -6.69
CA PRO A 12 -17.63 2.01 -6.52
C PRO A 12 -17.32 2.64 -5.16
N LEU A 13 -17.14 1.84 -4.10
CA LEU A 13 -16.78 2.33 -2.78
C LEU A 13 -15.34 2.83 -2.72
N VAL A 14 -14.39 2.03 -3.23
CA VAL A 14 -12.99 2.42 -3.34
C VAL A 14 -12.87 3.69 -4.18
N HIS A 15 -13.66 3.79 -5.24
CA HIS A 15 -13.71 4.97 -6.09
C HIS A 15 -14.25 6.22 -5.35
N ALA A 16 -15.26 6.07 -4.50
CA ALA A 16 -15.75 7.15 -3.65
C ALA A 16 -14.70 7.60 -2.61
N VAL A 17 -14.00 6.65 -1.98
CA VAL A 17 -12.88 6.92 -1.07
C VAL A 17 -11.77 7.70 -1.79
N LEU A 18 -11.27 7.16 -2.91
CA LEU A 18 -10.16 7.77 -3.65
C LEU A 18 -10.50 9.18 -4.13
N ARG A 19 -11.71 9.44 -4.61
CA ARG A 19 -12.15 10.81 -4.96
C ARG A 19 -12.02 11.82 -3.82
N ARG A 20 -12.05 11.35 -2.58
CA ARG A 20 -12.02 12.20 -1.40
C ARG A 20 -10.62 12.40 -0.81
N VAL A 21 -9.77 11.37 -0.89
CA VAL A 21 -8.44 11.35 -0.23
C VAL A 21 -7.28 11.14 -1.20
N HIS A 22 -7.48 11.30 -2.51
CA HIS A 22 -6.40 11.06 -3.48
C HIS A 22 -5.19 11.96 -3.18
N PRO A 23 -3.95 11.42 -3.12
CA PRO A 23 -2.76 12.20 -2.78
C PRO A 23 -2.51 13.36 -3.76
N ASP A 24 -2.89 13.24 -5.02
CA ASP A 24 -2.72 14.33 -6.01
C ASP A 24 -3.63 15.53 -5.78
N TYR A 25 -4.67 15.41 -4.95
CA TYR A 25 -5.45 16.58 -4.53
C TYR A 25 -4.76 17.38 -3.41
N PHE A 26 -3.61 16.93 -2.89
CA PHE A 26 -2.90 17.58 -1.78
C PHE A 26 -1.53 18.14 -2.22
N THR A 27 -1.44 18.69 -3.43
CA THR A 27 -0.20 19.30 -3.97
C THR A 27 0.41 20.36 -3.05
N HIS A 28 -0.43 21.18 -2.41
CA HIS A 28 0.00 22.26 -1.51
C HIS A 28 0.24 21.80 -0.06
N HIS A 29 0.01 20.52 0.25
CA HIS A 29 0.12 19.97 1.59
C HIS A 29 0.91 18.66 1.57
N PRO A 30 2.27 18.72 1.50
CA PRO A 30 3.11 17.54 1.30
C PRO A 30 2.94 16.48 2.40
N ALA A 31 2.73 16.91 3.65
CA ALA A 31 2.45 15.98 4.75
C ALA A 31 1.12 15.22 4.56
N ALA A 32 0.06 15.91 4.15
CA ALA A 32 -1.24 15.28 3.87
C ALA A 32 -1.17 14.36 2.66
N LYS A 33 -0.44 14.77 1.61
CA LYS A 33 -0.17 13.93 0.43
C LYS A 33 0.53 12.63 0.81
N ALA A 34 1.60 12.71 1.61
CA ALA A 34 2.34 11.54 2.06
C ALA A 34 1.49 10.60 2.93
N ALA A 35 0.73 11.16 3.87
CA ALA A 35 -0.19 10.39 4.72
C ALA A 35 -1.25 9.64 3.88
N ASN A 36 -1.92 10.35 2.97
CA ASN A 36 -2.91 9.75 2.07
C ASN A 36 -2.31 8.70 1.13
N GLN A 37 -1.11 8.92 0.61
CA GLN A 37 -0.42 7.94 -0.22
C GLN A 37 -0.15 6.65 0.56
N ALA A 38 0.38 6.75 1.78
CA ALA A 38 0.63 5.60 2.64
C ALA A 38 -0.68 4.87 2.99
N ALA A 39 -1.74 5.60 3.33
CA ALA A 39 -3.04 5.03 3.67
C ALA A 39 -3.71 4.33 2.47
N VAL A 40 -3.61 4.90 1.26
CA VAL A 40 -4.11 4.26 0.02
C VAL A 40 -3.34 2.97 -0.28
N GLN A 41 -2.01 2.96 -0.14
CA GLN A 41 -1.21 1.74 -0.33
C GLN A 41 -1.61 0.65 0.68
N ARG A 42 -1.81 1.03 1.95
CA ARG A 42 -2.25 0.10 2.99
C ARG A 42 -3.68 -0.40 2.75
N LEU A 43 -4.58 0.48 2.30
CA LEU A 43 -5.93 0.08 1.89
C LEU A 43 -5.88 -0.96 0.75
N GLN A 44 -5.05 -0.75 -0.27
CA GLN A 44 -4.87 -1.73 -1.35
C GLN A 44 -4.37 -3.08 -0.81
N ALA A 45 -3.41 -3.07 0.12
CA ALA A 45 -2.92 -4.29 0.77
C ALA A 45 -4.01 -5.00 1.60
N LEU A 46 -4.89 -4.24 2.27
CA LEU A 46 -6.02 -4.79 3.03
C LEU A 46 -7.11 -5.37 2.13
N LEU A 47 -7.30 -4.80 0.94
CA LEU A 47 -8.28 -5.28 -0.03
C LEU A 47 -7.74 -6.45 -0.88
N ALA A 48 -6.43 -6.60 -1.01
CA ALA A 48 -5.82 -7.66 -1.81
C ALA A 48 -6.33 -9.07 -1.50
N PRO A 49 -6.49 -9.53 -0.24
CA PRO A 49 -6.97 -10.87 0.09
C PRO A 49 -8.46 -11.08 -0.23
N VAL A 50 -9.19 -9.98 -0.37
CA VAL A 50 -10.62 -9.97 -0.65
C VAL A 50 -10.86 -9.97 -2.16
N LEU A 51 -9.91 -9.43 -2.91
CA LEU A 51 -9.93 -9.34 -4.36
C LEU A 51 -9.22 -10.52 -5.03
N ALA A 52 -8.18 -11.08 -4.39
CA ALA A 52 -7.41 -12.22 -4.85
C ALA A 52 -7.78 -13.49 -4.05
N PRO A 53 -7.59 -14.69 -4.61
CA PRO A 53 -7.81 -15.95 -3.90
C PRO A 53 -7.01 -16.02 -2.59
N PRO A 54 -7.51 -16.75 -1.57
CA PRO A 54 -7.00 -16.70 -0.21
C PRO A 54 -5.54 -17.15 -0.15
N ARG A 55 -4.64 -16.19 -0.03
CA ARG A 55 -3.30 -16.39 0.54
C ARG A 55 -3.35 -15.79 1.94
N GLN A 56 -2.90 -16.55 2.93
CA GLN A 56 -2.90 -16.14 4.33
C GLN A 56 -2.27 -14.75 4.46
N ALA A 57 -3.10 -13.74 4.66
CA ALA A 57 -2.65 -12.36 4.81
C ALA A 57 -2.53 -12.05 6.29
N HIS A 58 -1.30 -11.99 6.79
CA HIS A 58 -0.97 -11.41 8.08
C HIS A 58 -0.50 -9.97 7.83
N GLY A 59 -1.46 -9.08 7.55
CA GLY A 59 -1.19 -7.67 7.41
C GLY A 59 -1.13 -6.97 8.77
N PRO A 60 -0.32 -5.90 8.92
CA PRO A 60 -0.29 -5.09 10.13
C PRO A 60 -1.68 -4.51 10.44
N ARG A 61 -2.05 -4.52 11.72
CA ARG A 61 -3.37 -4.10 12.26
C ARG A 61 -3.51 -2.61 12.50
N GLU A 62 -2.55 -1.83 12.05
CA GLU A 62 -2.55 -0.41 12.29
C GLU A 62 -3.80 0.26 11.67
N PRO A 63 -4.32 1.33 12.27
CA PRO A 63 -5.37 2.13 11.64
C PRO A 63 -4.84 2.78 10.35
N LEU A 64 -5.75 3.06 9.42
CA LEU A 64 -5.49 3.88 8.25
C LEU A 64 -5.66 5.35 8.63
N GLU A 65 -4.64 6.16 8.36
CA GLU A 65 -4.64 7.59 8.65
C GLU A 65 -4.80 8.37 7.35
N PHE A 66 -5.98 8.93 7.13
CA PHE A 66 -6.27 9.79 5.99
C PHE A 66 -6.30 11.26 6.41
N VAL A 67 -6.11 12.15 5.45
CA VAL A 67 -6.34 13.59 5.60
C VAL A 67 -7.35 14.03 4.55
N VAL A 68 -8.36 14.77 4.98
CA VAL A 68 -9.50 15.18 4.16
C VAL A 68 -9.64 16.70 4.15
N ARG A 69 -10.08 17.29 3.03
CA ARG A 69 -10.36 18.72 2.92
C ARG A 69 -11.80 19.02 3.35
N ASP A 70 -12.03 19.67 4.46
CA ASP A 70 -13.36 20.07 4.91
C ASP A 70 -13.73 21.46 4.36
N GLY A 71 -14.67 21.47 3.40
CA GLY A 71 -15.27 22.69 2.88
C GLY A 71 -14.39 23.55 1.95
N PRO A 72 -14.86 24.75 1.58
CA PRO A 72 -14.20 25.65 0.61
C PRO A 72 -12.95 26.36 1.16
N GLY A 73 -12.61 26.16 2.44
CA GLY A 73 -11.46 26.81 3.10
C GLY A 73 -10.18 25.98 3.14
N ASP A 74 -10.12 24.84 2.42
CA ASP A 74 -8.99 23.90 2.44
C ASP A 74 -8.55 23.43 3.84
N ALA A 75 -9.45 23.52 4.83
CA ALA A 75 -9.20 23.04 6.18
C ALA A 75 -8.94 21.53 6.14
N LEU A 76 -7.78 21.11 6.66
CA LEU A 76 -7.39 19.71 6.66
C LEU A 76 -7.86 19.03 7.94
N ARG A 77 -8.64 17.96 7.81
CA ARG A 77 -9.07 17.11 8.92
C ARG A 77 -8.40 15.72 8.83
N PRO A 78 -7.63 15.29 9.85
CA PRO A 78 -7.18 13.92 9.93
C PRO A 78 -8.36 12.97 10.24
N VAL A 79 -8.39 11.80 9.62
CA VAL A 79 -9.39 10.76 9.85
C VAL A 79 -8.68 9.41 10.01
N SER A 80 -8.80 8.84 11.20
CA SER A 80 -8.29 7.52 11.53
C SER A 80 -9.39 6.46 11.38
N PHE A 81 -9.10 5.35 10.71
CA PHE A 81 -10.05 4.26 10.51
C PHE A 81 -9.39 2.88 10.63
N ALA A 82 -9.92 2.02 11.50
CA ALA A 82 -9.44 0.66 11.69
C ALA A 82 -10.37 -0.36 11.01
N PHE A 83 -9.82 -1.21 10.15
CA PHE A 83 -10.55 -2.35 9.57
C PHE A 83 -10.78 -3.43 10.62
N SER A 84 -12.02 -3.92 10.70
CA SER A 84 -12.43 -4.94 11.65
C SER A 84 -12.03 -6.32 11.14
N GLN A 85 -10.79 -6.73 11.41
CA GLN A 85 -10.31 -8.09 11.09
C GLN A 85 -10.83 -9.13 12.09
N ARG A 86 -12.16 -9.25 12.22
CA ARG A 86 -12.76 -10.39 12.93
C ARG A 86 -12.33 -11.68 12.23
N ARG A 87 -12.04 -12.73 13.01
CA ARG A 87 -11.79 -14.07 12.46
C ARG A 87 -13.04 -14.53 11.73
N ALA A 88 -13.08 -14.32 10.42
CA ALA A 88 -14.12 -14.84 9.55
C ALA A 88 -13.97 -16.36 9.48
N ARG A 89 -15.09 -17.08 9.59
CA ARG A 89 -15.12 -18.54 9.50
C ARG A 89 -15.19 -19.02 8.06
N THR A 90 -15.58 -18.12 7.15
CA THR A 90 -15.75 -18.38 5.72
C THR A 90 -15.29 -17.17 4.92
N ASP A 91 -14.91 -17.40 3.66
CA ASP A 91 -14.55 -16.34 2.73
C ASP A 91 -15.71 -15.33 2.56
N GLY A 92 -16.95 -15.82 2.49
CA GLY A 92 -18.14 -14.96 2.39
C GLY A 92 -18.33 -14.02 3.59
N GLU A 93 -18.01 -14.47 4.80
CA GLU A 93 -18.01 -13.61 6.00
C GLU A 93 -16.91 -12.56 5.94
N GLN A 94 -15.70 -12.93 5.49
CA GLN A 94 -14.58 -12.00 5.34
C GLN A 94 -14.91 -10.92 4.31
N GLN A 95 -15.47 -11.33 3.17
CA GLN A 95 -15.91 -10.45 2.10
C GLN A 95 -17.00 -9.49 2.58
N ALA A 96 -18.03 -9.99 3.27
CA ALA A 96 -19.09 -9.17 3.85
C ALA A 96 -18.55 -8.17 4.89
N GLN A 97 -17.59 -8.59 5.73
CA GLN A 97 -16.96 -7.71 6.71
C GLN A 97 -16.15 -6.60 6.03
N CYS A 98 -15.37 -6.95 5.00
CA CYS A 98 -14.61 -5.97 4.22
C CYS A 98 -15.54 -4.92 3.56
N ALA A 99 -16.67 -5.35 3.00
CA ALA A 99 -17.64 -4.41 2.42
C ALA A 99 -18.26 -3.48 3.47
N ARG A 100 -18.55 -3.99 4.68
CA ARG A 100 -18.99 -3.14 5.81
C ARG A 100 -17.94 -2.12 6.18
N ASP A 101 -16.69 -2.54 6.30
CA ASP A 101 -15.59 -1.67 6.68
C ASP A 101 -15.34 -0.59 5.62
N LEU A 102 -15.43 -0.93 4.33
CA LEU A 102 -15.36 0.07 3.25
C LEU A 102 -16.52 1.07 3.27
N LEU A 103 -17.75 0.62 3.55
CA LEU A 103 -18.89 1.53 3.72
C LEU A 103 -18.69 2.47 4.92
N ALA A 104 -18.22 1.93 6.05
CA ALA A 104 -17.92 2.71 7.24
C ALA A 104 -16.79 3.73 6.99
N LEU A 105 -15.75 3.33 6.23
CA LEU A 105 -14.69 4.23 5.78
C LEU A 105 -15.24 5.35 4.90
N CYS A 106 -16.13 5.06 3.94
CA CYS A 106 -16.76 6.10 3.12
C CYS A 106 -17.49 7.13 3.99
N ARG A 107 -18.26 6.66 4.99
CA ARG A 107 -18.97 7.53 5.94
C ARG A 107 -18.00 8.38 6.76
N ALA A 108 -16.92 7.80 7.29
CA ALA A 108 -15.92 8.51 8.08
C ALA A 108 -15.21 9.62 7.28
N LEU A 109 -14.97 9.40 5.99
CA LEU A 109 -14.37 10.36 5.08
C LEU A 109 -15.35 11.41 4.55
N GLY A 110 -16.65 11.28 4.83
CA GLY A 110 -17.69 12.09 4.20
C GLY A 110 -17.79 11.85 2.68
N ALA A 111 -17.35 10.69 2.20
CA ALA A 111 -17.52 10.28 0.82
C ALA A 111 -18.92 9.67 0.66
N ALA A 112 -19.74 10.20 -0.25
CA ALA A 112 -21.07 9.67 -0.54
C ALA A 112 -20.97 8.56 -1.59
N PRO A 113 -21.05 7.26 -1.22
CA PRO A 113 -21.17 6.19 -2.19
C PRO A 113 -22.54 6.26 -2.89
N ALA A 114 -22.63 5.69 -4.10
CA ALA A 114 -23.91 5.60 -4.79
C ALA A 114 -24.92 4.79 -3.96
N ALA A 115 -26.13 5.34 -3.75
CA ALA A 115 -27.16 4.70 -2.91
C ALA A 115 -27.55 3.29 -3.38
N ALA A 116 -27.49 3.02 -4.68
CA ALA A 116 -27.69 1.68 -5.22
C ALA A 116 -26.64 0.67 -4.71
N ALA A 117 -25.35 1.06 -4.71
CA ALA A 117 -24.27 0.21 -4.22
C ALA A 117 -24.40 -0.07 -2.72
N VAL A 118 -24.78 0.93 -1.93
CA VAL A 118 -25.02 0.76 -0.48
C VAL A 118 -26.11 -0.28 -0.23
N ARG A 119 -27.26 -0.15 -0.90
CA ARG A 119 -28.39 -1.10 -0.76
C ARG A 119 -27.99 -2.51 -1.16
N GLU A 120 -27.25 -2.67 -2.26
CA GLU A 120 -26.81 -3.99 -2.71
C GLU A 120 -25.82 -4.63 -1.72
N ILE A 121 -24.90 -3.86 -1.16
CA ILE A 121 -23.95 -4.34 -0.15
C ILE A 121 -24.67 -4.74 1.14
N GLU A 122 -25.60 -3.93 1.63
CA GLU A 122 -26.39 -4.22 2.83
C GLU A 122 -27.24 -5.48 2.64
N ALA A 123 -27.83 -5.67 1.46
CA ALA A 123 -28.55 -6.90 1.12
C ALA A 123 -27.62 -8.13 1.11
N ALA A 124 -26.44 -8.02 0.49
CA ALA A 124 -25.46 -9.11 0.45
C ALA A 124 -24.92 -9.47 1.84
N ILE A 125 -24.71 -8.47 2.70
CA ILE A 125 -24.36 -8.62 4.11
C ILE A 125 -25.44 -9.40 4.88
N GLY A 126 -26.72 -9.03 4.70
CA GLY A 126 -27.85 -9.70 5.35
C GLY A 126 -27.95 -11.17 4.94
N GLN A 127 -27.80 -11.46 3.65
CA GLN A 127 -27.79 -12.83 3.14
C GLN A 127 -26.65 -13.68 3.74
N ALA A 128 -25.45 -13.12 3.85
CA ALA A 128 -24.30 -13.83 4.44
C ALA A 128 -24.49 -14.12 5.93
N GLN A 129 -25.11 -13.21 6.68
CA GLN A 129 -25.40 -13.40 8.12
C GLN A 129 -26.45 -14.49 8.35
N SER A 130 -27.54 -14.47 7.57
CA SER A 130 -28.61 -15.48 7.66
C SER A 130 -28.11 -16.89 7.34
N ALA A 131 -27.21 -17.02 6.36
CA ALA A 131 -26.59 -18.30 6.02
C ALA A 131 -25.65 -18.84 7.12
N SER A 132 -24.94 -17.94 7.83
CA SER A 132 -24.06 -18.34 8.94
C SER A 132 -24.86 -18.76 10.18
N ALA A 133 -25.97 -18.07 10.47
CA ALA A 133 -26.85 -18.41 11.58
C ALA A 133 -27.50 -19.79 11.43
N SER A 134 -28.02 -20.12 10.25
CA SER A 134 -28.68 -21.41 9.96
C SER A 134 -27.72 -22.61 10.00
N ALA A 135 -26.43 -22.40 9.74
CA ALA A 135 -25.40 -23.43 9.85
C ALA A 135 -25.04 -23.81 11.31
N SER A 136 -25.50 -23.04 12.31
CA SER A 136 -25.06 -23.17 13.72
C SER A 136 -26.01 -23.96 14.64
N ALA A 137 -27.18 -24.41 14.17
CA ALA A 137 -28.14 -25.12 15.01
C ALA A 137 -27.88 -26.65 15.12
N GLY A 138 -27.43 -27.09 16.31
CA GLY A 138 -27.71 -28.39 16.93
C GLY A 138 -27.12 -29.67 16.32
N GLY A 139 -27.74 -30.20 15.25
CA GLY A 139 -27.28 -31.43 14.56
C GLY A 139 -26.39 -31.17 13.34
N ALA A 140 -26.23 -29.88 13.00
CA ALA A 140 -25.55 -29.42 11.80
C ALA A 140 -24.03 -29.59 11.87
N ALA A 141 -23.37 -29.50 13.04
CA ALA A 141 -21.90 -29.46 13.11
C ALA A 141 -21.19 -30.69 12.51
N ALA A 142 -21.74 -31.90 12.66
CA ALA A 142 -21.17 -33.12 12.08
C ALA A 142 -21.43 -33.22 10.57
N ARG A 143 -22.66 -32.87 10.13
CA ARG A 143 -23.01 -32.79 8.71
C ARG A 143 -22.27 -31.66 8.01
N LEU A 144 -22.01 -30.56 8.70
CA LEU A 144 -21.24 -29.39 8.27
C LEU A 144 -19.75 -29.74 8.20
N ARG A 145 -19.20 -30.55 9.11
CA ARG A 145 -17.84 -31.09 8.98
C ARG A 145 -17.71 -32.02 7.76
N ALA A 146 -18.65 -32.93 7.55
CA ALA A 146 -18.66 -33.82 6.40
C ALA A 146 -18.96 -33.10 5.07
N ALA A 147 -19.83 -32.10 5.07
CA ALA A 147 -20.08 -31.21 3.95
C ALA A 147 -18.86 -30.33 3.67
N ARG A 148 -18.22 -29.75 4.69
CA ARG A 148 -16.96 -28.99 4.55
C ARG A 148 -15.81 -29.83 4.05
N ALA A 149 -15.72 -31.11 4.43
CA ALA A 149 -14.71 -32.00 3.88
C ALA A 149 -14.94 -32.27 2.38
N ARG A 150 -16.21 -32.39 1.95
CA ARG A 150 -16.58 -32.54 0.52
C ARG A 150 -16.43 -31.24 -0.26
N GLU A 151 -16.85 -30.13 0.32
CA GLU A 151 -16.72 -28.77 -0.22
C GLU A 151 -15.26 -28.34 -0.29
N ALA A 152 -14.41 -28.66 0.70
CA ALA A 152 -12.98 -28.42 0.63
C ALA A 152 -12.32 -29.20 -0.51
N ARG A 153 -12.74 -30.45 -0.77
CA ARG A 153 -12.27 -31.23 -1.92
C ARG A 153 -12.76 -30.66 -3.25
N ALA A 154 -14.03 -30.25 -3.32
CA ALA A 154 -14.59 -29.58 -4.49
C ALA A 154 -13.94 -28.20 -4.75
N ASN A 155 -13.66 -27.43 -3.70
CA ASN A 155 -12.94 -26.16 -3.75
C ASN A 155 -11.47 -26.35 -4.08
N TYR A 156 -10.84 -27.48 -3.72
CA TYR A 156 -9.50 -27.81 -4.20
C TYR A 156 -9.49 -28.09 -5.72
N ALA A 157 -10.54 -28.75 -6.23
CA ALA A 157 -10.68 -29.08 -7.65
C ALA A 157 -11.12 -27.86 -8.51
N ALA A 158 -12.13 -27.11 -8.07
CA ALA A 158 -12.63 -25.90 -8.72
C ALA A 158 -11.78 -24.66 -8.43
N GLY A 159 -10.95 -24.72 -7.38
CA GLY A 159 -10.17 -23.60 -6.86
C GLY A 159 -9.18 -23.03 -7.84
N ARG A 160 -8.66 -23.81 -8.80
CA ARG A 160 -7.78 -23.23 -9.84
C ARG A 160 -8.52 -22.30 -10.79
N ALA A 161 -9.73 -22.67 -11.24
CA ALA A 161 -10.51 -21.83 -12.15
C ALA A 161 -11.09 -20.61 -11.43
N ALA A 162 -11.64 -20.79 -10.23
CA ALA A 162 -12.14 -19.68 -9.42
C ALA A 162 -11.02 -18.74 -8.94
N ALA A 163 -9.85 -19.29 -8.56
CA ALA A 163 -8.67 -18.49 -8.25
C ALA A 163 -8.14 -17.72 -9.46
N ALA A 164 -8.15 -18.34 -10.65
CA ALA A 164 -7.76 -17.67 -11.89
C ALA A 164 -8.74 -16.53 -12.23
N ALA A 165 -10.05 -16.76 -12.09
CA ALA A 165 -11.08 -15.74 -12.32
C ALA A 165 -10.99 -14.58 -11.30
N ALA A 166 -10.80 -14.88 -10.01
CA ALA A 166 -10.58 -13.88 -8.97
C ALA A 166 -9.27 -13.11 -9.18
N ALA A 167 -8.19 -13.80 -9.54
CA ALA A 167 -6.92 -13.17 -9.88
C ALA A 167 -7.05 -12.26 -11.12
N ALA A 168 -7.82 -12.67 -12.13
CA ALA A 168 -8.11 -11.85 -13.31
C ALA A 168 -8.99 -10.64 -12.95
N ALA A 169 -10.00 -10.80 -12.10
CA ALA A 169 -10.83 -9.70 -11.61
C ALA A 169 -10.03 -8.70 -10.76
N HIS A 170 -9.12 -9.19 -9.90
CA HIS A 170 -8.17 -8.36 -9.16
C HIS A 170 -7.22 -7.63 -10.10
N ALA A 171 -6.64 -8.32 -11.08
CA ALA A 171 -5.79 -7.72 -12.09
C ALA A 171 -6.55 -6.65 -12.86
N ALA A 172 -7.78 -6.90 -13.30
CA ALA A 172 -8.63 -5.93 -13.99
C ALA A 172 -9.02 -4.74 -13.09
N LEU A 173 -9.23 -4.96 -11.79
CA LEU A 173 -9.48 -3.87 -10.85
C LEU A 173 -8.23 -3.01 -10.64
N LEU A 174 -7.07 -3.63 -10.38
CA LEU A 174 -5.80 -2.92 -10.25
C LEU A 174 -5.45 -2.18 -11.53
N ASP A 175 -5.67 -2.80 -12.67
CA ASP A 175 -5.41 -2.21 -13.98
C ASP A 175 -6.43 -1.09 -14.28
N GLY A 176 -7.67 -1.22 -13.82
CA GLY A 176 -8.66 -0.14 -13.82
C GLY A 176 -8.26 1.02 -12.92
N LEU A 177 -7.75 0.75 -11.71
CA LEU A 177 -7.24 1.78 -10.79
C LEU A 177 -5.97 2.45 -11.35
N ARG A 178 -5.11 1.69 -12.06
CA ARG A 178 -3.93 2.21 -12.76
C ARG A 178 -4.29 3.06 -13.98
N ARG A 179 -5.27 2.61 -14.79
CA ARG A 179 -5.72 3.31 -16.01
C ARG A 179 -6.56 4.54 -15.70
N ALA A 180 -7.42 4.48 -14.69
CA ALA A 180 -8.23 5.60 -14.28
C ALA A 180 -7.38 6.60 -13.49
N ALA A 181 -6.36 7.23 -14.08
CA ALA A 181 -5.59 8.38 -13.57
C ALA A 181 -5.12 8.40 -12.08
N TRP A 182 -5.26 7.30 -11.32
CA TRP A 182 -5.26 7.29 -9.85
C TRP A 182 -4.19 6.41 -9.22
N SER A 183 -3.53 5.60 -10.03
CA SER A 183 -2.08 5.55 -9.87
C SER A 183 -1.59 6.80 -10.59
N PRO A 184 -0.68 7.62 -10.04
CA PRO A 184 0.17 8.39 -10.94
C PRO A 184 0.65 7.33 -11.90
N ALA A 185 0.29 7.48 -13.17
CA ALA A 185 0.73 6.53 -14.15
C ALA A 185 2.25 6.50 -13.91
N ALA A 186 2.74 5.36 -13.44
CA ALA A 186 4.00 4.86 -13.88
C ALA A 186 3.82 4.69 -15.39
N LYS A 187 3.66 5.80 -16.11
CA LYS A 187 4.31 6.01 -17.38
C LYS A 187 5.66 5.44 -17.08
N THR A 188 5.98 4.37 -17.79
CA THR A 188 7.24 3.66 -17.84
C THR A 188 8.42 4.57 -18.20
N ALA A 189 8.34 5.87 -17.89
CA ALA A 189 9.45 6.75 -17.64
C ALA A 189 10.34 6.04 -16.63
N ARG A 190 11.47 5.55 -17.14
CA ARG A 190 12.55 5.07 -16.30
C ARG A 190 12.77 6.11 -15.20
N PRO A 191 12.79 5.69 -13.92
CA PRO A 191 13.07 6.62 -12.83
C PRO A 191 14.34 7.39 -13.17
N VAL A 192 14.27 8.73 -13.09
CA VAL A 192 15.40 9.61 -13.38
C VAL A 192 16.04 9.98 -12.06
N LEU A 193 17.35 9.72 -11.94
CA LEU A 193 18.12 10.12 -10.76
C LEU A 193 18.16 11.65 -10.68
N ASP A 194 17.78 12.21 -9.54
CA ASP A 194 17.97 13.64 -9.29
C ASP A 194 19.45 13.90 -8.97
N ARG A 195 20.23 14.21 -10.01
CA ARG A 195 21.68 14.44 -9.88
C ARG A 195 22.02 15.65 -9.01
N SER A 196 21.08 16.58 -8.79
CA SER A 196 21.31 17.71 -7.87
C SER A 196 21.40 17.28 -6.41
N ARG A 197 20.90 16.08 -6.10
CA ARG A 197 20.91 15.47 -4.77
C ARG A 197 21.94 14.35 -4.64
N LEU A 198 22.79 14.16 -5.65
CA LEU A 198 23.85 13.16 -5.67
C LEU A 198 25.18 13.81 -5.26
N PHE A 199 25.72 13.37 -4.13
CA PHE A 199 26.99 13.84 -3.59
C PHE A 199 28.00 12.69 -3.63
N PHE A 200 29.28 13.03 -3.74
CA PHE A 200 30.37 12.05 -3.72
C PHE A 200 31.26 12.33 -2.51
N ALA A 201 31.63 11.27 -1.80
CA ALA A 201 32.59 11.36 -0.73
C ALA A 201 33.99 11.70 -1.28
N ALA A 202 34.80 12.36 -0.47
CA ALA A 202 36.11 12.89 -0.88
C ALA A 202 37.10 11.80 -1.35
N ASP A 203 36.91 10.56 -0.95
CA ASP A 203 37.72 9.40 -1.32
C ASP A 203 37.32 8.79 -2.68
N VAL A 204 36.22 9.24 -3.28
CA VAL A 204 35.81 8.81 -4.62
C VAL A 204 36.50 9.69 -5.67
N ALA A 205 37.25 9.04 -6.56
CA ALA A 205 37.95 9.71 -7.66
C ALA A 205 36.97 10.46 -8.59
N PRO A 206 37.17 11.78 -8.85
CA PRO A 206 36.28 12.58 -9.68
C PRO A 206 36.05 12.03 -11.10
N GLN A 207 37.05 11.37 -11.66
CA GLN A 207 36.97 10.76 -12.99
C GLN A 207 35.88 9.67 -13.06
N ARG A 208 35.50 9.09 -11.93
CA ARG A 208 34.48 8.03 -11.85
C ARG A 208 33.05 8.54 -11.67
N TYR A 209 32.84 9.84 -11.39
CA TYR A 209 31.53 10.35 -10.98
C TYR A 209 30.44 10.11 -12.04
N ALA A 210 30.74 10.41 -13.31
CA ALA A 210 29.80 10.22 -14.40
C ALA A 210 29.47 8.73 -14.64
N ASP A 211 30.44 7.84 -14.46
CA ASP A 211 30.25 6.40 -14.65
C ASP A 211 29.42 5.79 -13.53
N VAL A 212 29.69 6.18 -12.29
CA VAL A 212 28.91 5.73 -11.12
C VAL A 212 27.48 6.24 -11.21
N ALA A 213 27.26 7.52 -11.52
CA ALA A 213 25.91 8.07 -11.69
C ALA A 213 25.12 7.33 -12.77
N ARG A 214 25.74 7.07 -13.94
CA ARG A 214 25.11 6.29 -15.02
C ARG A 214 24.79 4.85 -14.61
N ARG A 215 25.65 4.23 -13.79
CA ARG A 215 25.43 2.87 -13.27
C ARG A 215 24.23 2.83 -12.31
N ILE A 216 24.15 3.79 -11.40
CA ILE A 216 23.02 3.95 -10.46
C ILE A 216 21.72 4.14 -11.25
N GLU A 217 21.70 5.05 -12.23
CA GLU A 217 20.53 5.32 -13.09
C GLU A 217 19.99 4.05 -13.77
N ARG A 218 20.88 3.19 -14.29
CA ARG A 218 20.49 1.93 -14.92
C ARG A 218 19.87 0.94 -13.92
N GLN A 219 20.25 1.02 -12.66
CA GLN A 219 19.79 0.11 -11.61
C GLN A 219 18.59 0.65 -10.82
N LEU A 220 18.22 1.93 -10.95
CA LEU A 220 17.10 2.53 -10.21
C LEU A 220 15.80 1.71 -10.17
N PRO A 221 15.34 1.06 -11.27
CA PRO A 221 14.15 0.22 -11.21
C PRO A 221 14.26 -0.94 -10.21
N ALA A 222 15.47 -1.48 -10.03
CA ALA A 222 15.74 -2.54 -9.06
C ALA A 222 15.96 -2.01 -7.64
N LEU A 223 16.27 -0.72 -7.45
CA LEU A 223 16.61 -0.14 -6.14
C LEU A 223 15.40 0.47 -5.41
N ASP A 224 14.18 0.30 -5.92
CA ASP A 224 12.95 0.86 -5.34
C ASP A 224 13.05 2.38 -5.10
N TYR A 225 13.55 3.09 -6.11
CA TYR A 225 13.89 4.52 -6.03
C TYR A 225 12.76 5.40 -5.48
N ALA A 226 11.51 5.04 -5.75
CA ALA A 226 10.33 5.79 -5.29
C ALA A 226 10.28 5.98 -3.76
N ARG A 227 10.87 5.09 -2.98
CA ARG A 227 10.86 5.17 -1.51
C ARG A 227 11.85 6.17 -0.92
N TRP A 228 12.88 6.53 -1.66
CA TRP A 228 14.00 7.32 -1.15
C TRP A 228 14.44 8.44 -2.09
N CYS A 229 13.76 8.64 -3.22
CA CYS A 229 14.08 9.67 -4.21
C CYS A 229 14.07 11.11 -3.68
N THR A 230 13.45 11.35 -2.53
CA THR A 230 13.44 12.66 -1.86
C THR A 230 14.67 12.90 -1.00
N LEU A 231 15.43 11.86 -0.67
CA LEU A 231 16.61 11.95 0.19
C LEU A 231 17.88 12.21 -0.63
N PRO A 232 18.84 12.98 -0.10
CA PRO A 232 20.13 13.12 -0.74
C PRO A 232 20.92 11.81 -0.67
N VAL A 233 21.66 11.51 -1.72
CA VAL A 233 22.47 10.31 -1.84
C VAL A 233 23.93 10.68 -1.70
N MET A 234 24.65 9.98 -0.83
CA MET A 234 26.10 10.10 -0.70
C MET A 234 26.75 8.84 -1.27
N VAL A 235 27.48 9.01 -2.37
CA VAL A 235 28.26 7.95 -3.00
C VAL A 235 29.58 7.80 -2.27
N VAL A 236 29.87 6.59 -1.79
CA VAL A 236 31.10 6.24 -1.05
C VAL A 236 31.91 5.21 -1.83
N SER A 237 33.20 5.09 -1.54
CA SER A 237 34.05 4.09 -2.19
C SER A 237 33.59 2.66 -1.88
N THR A 238 33.33 2.36 -0.61
CA THR A 238 32.95 1.04 -0.09
C THR A 238 32.01 1.17 1.12
N TRP A 239 31.33 0.07 1.52
CA TRP A 239 30.54 0.05 2.76
C TRP A 239 31.38 0.34 4.01
N ALA A 240 32.64 -0.11 4.04
CA ALA A 240 33.57 0.21 5.12
C ALA A 240 33.85 1.72 5.23
N ALA A 241 33.85 2.45 4.11
CA ALA A 241 33.98 3.91 4.11
C ALA A 241 32.68 4.63 4.51
N ALA A 242 31.53 3.95 4.36
CA ALA A 242 30.20 4.44 4.70
C ALA A 242 30.00 4.52 6.22
N LEU A 243 30.60 3.58 6.97
CA LEU A 243 30.42 3.43 8.41
C LEU A 243 31.69 3.81 9.16
N ARG A 244 31.58 4.62 10.21
CA ARG A 244 32.67 4.95 11.13
C ARG A 244 32.30 4.45 12.52
N HIS A 245 33.05 3.46 13.03
CA HIS A 245 32.77 2.81 14.32
C HIS A 245 31.34 2.24 14.43
N GLY A 246 30.80 1.69 13.34
CA GLY A 246 29.46 1.13 13.29
C GLY A 246 28.33 2.16 13.09
N ALA A 247 28.62 3.47 13.11
CA ALA A 247 27.65 4.52 12.84
C ALA A 247 27.79 5.07 11.40
N PRO A 248 26.70 5.53 10.76
CA PRO A 248 26.76 6.14 9.44
C PRO A 248 27.59 7.43 9.46
N ARG A 249 28.60 7.50 8.59
CA ARG A 249 29.53 8.64 8.52
C ARG A 249 28.84 9.94 8.06
N TYR A 250 27.79 9.84 7.25
CA TYR A 250 27.05 10.98 6.71
C TYR A 250 25.57 10.90 7.12
N PRO A 251 25.22 11.39 8.32
CA PRO A 251 23.85 11.30 8.83
C PRO A 251 22.86 12.09 7.95
N GLY A 252 21.69 11.52 7.74
CA GLY A 252 20.63 12.06 6.89
C GLY A 252 20.86 11.92 5.37
N PHE A 253 21.86 11.12 4.96
CA PHE A 253 22.08 10.72 3.56
C PHE A 253 21.78 9.24 3.35
N VAL A 254 21.33 8.90 2.15
CA VAL A 254 21.34 7.52 1.67
C VAL A 254 22.76 7.18 1.21
N LEU A 255 23.43 6.26 1.90
CA LEU A 255 24.80 5.86 1.58
C LEU A 255 24.78 4.79 0.49
N MET A 256 25.55 5.00 -0.59
CA MET A 256 25.61 4.06 -1.71
C MET A 256 27.06 3.83 -2.15
N PRO A 257 27.58 2.59 -2.14
CA PRO A 257 28.92 2.32 -2.64
C PRO A 257 28.99 2.45 -4.17
N CYS A 258 30.16 2.79 -4.70
CA CYS A 258 30.42 2.88 -6.15
C CYS A 258 30.04 1.59 -6.92
N ASP A 259 30.26 0.43 -6.28
CA ASP A 259 29.99 -0.91 -6.84
C ASP A 259 28.78 -1.54 -6.14
N VAL A 260 27.64 -0.82 -6.19
CA VAL A 260 26.40 -1.22 -5.51
C VAL A 260 25.84 -2.56 -6.02
N ASP A 261 25.65 -3.50 -5.09
CA ASP A 261 24.78 -4.66 -5.28
C ASP A 261 23.35 -4.26 -4.88
N PRO A 262 22.36 -4.34 -5.80
CA PRO A 262 20.98 -3.99 -5.49
C PRO A 262 20.40 -4.73 -4.29
N LYS A 263 20.77 -6.00 -4.06
CA LYS A 263 20.22 -6.78 -2.94
C LYS A 263 20.72 -6.27 -1.59
N GLU A 264 22.02 -6.02 -1.50
CA GLU A 264 22.64 -5.48 -0.30
C GLU A 264 22.13 -4.07 -0.01
N PHE A 265 21.99 -3.23 -1.04
CA PHE A 265 21.45 -1.89 -0.88
C PHE A 265 19.98 -1.88 -0.44
N GLN A 266 19.15 -2.76 -0.99
CA GLN A 266 17.77 -2.93 -0.52
C GLN A 266 17.70 -3.37 0.96
N ARG A 267 18.62 -4.24 1.40
CA ARG A 267 18.73 -4.63 2.81
C ARG A 267 19.10 -3.42 3.67
N TYR A 268 20.11 -2.66 3.27
CA TYR A 268 20.51 -1.42 3.94
C TYR A 268 19.34 -0.43 4.09
N LEU A 269 18.59 -0.18 3.01
CA LEU A 269 17.41 0.69 3.06
C LEU A 269 16.34 0.17 4.01
N ARG A 270 16.10 -1.14 4.05
CA ARG A 270 15.10 -1.72 4.97
C ARG A 270 15.47 -1.50 6.43
N GLU A 271 16.75 -1.55 6.76
CA GLU A 271 17.26 -1.44 8.12
C GLU A 271 17.40 0.02 8.57
N ASN A 272 17.72 0.95 7.66
CA ASN A 272 18.18 2.29 8.02
C ASN A 272 17.31 3.44 7.50
N LEU A 273 16.35 3.21 6.59
CA LEU A 273 15.63 4.31 5.92
C LEU A 273 14.88 5.22 6.88
N ASP A 274 14.20 4.66 7.90
CA ASP A 274 13.43 5.44 8.86
C ASP A 274 14.34 6.34 9.72
N GLU A 275 15.49 5.81 10.13
CA GLU A 275 16.49 6.57 10.88
C GLU A 275 17.07 7.71 10.03
N ILE A 276 17.42 7.44 8.77
CA ILE A 276 17.93 8.46 7.82
C ILE A 276 16.89 9.58 7.66
N GLN A 277 15.62 9.23 7.50
CA GLN A 277 14.53 10.21 7.39
C GLN A 277 14.38 11.04 8.67
N GLN A 278 14.46 10.41 9.85
CA GLN A 278 14.40 11.10 11.13
C GLN A 278 15.56 12.08 11.30
N GLN A 279 16.79 11.64 11.03
CA GLN A 279 17.98 12.49 11.07
C GLN A 279 17.84 13.70 10.13
N ARG A 280 17.28 13.50 8.95
CA ARG A 280 17.03 14.60 8.00
C ARG A 280 15.99 15.59 8.52
N ARG A 281 14.89 15.11 9.11
CA ARG A 281 13.87 15.98 9.72
C ARG A 281 14.45 16.84 10.84
N LEU A 282 15.23 16.24 11.74
CA LEU A 282 15.89 16.96 12.83
C LEU A 282 16.85 18.02 12.31
N ARG A 283 17.63 17.69 11.27
CA ARG A 283 18.58 18.64 10.67
C ARG A 283 17.88 19.80 9.96
N ASN A 284 16.82 19.53 9.19
CA ASN A 284 16.04 20.58 8.53
C ASN A 284 15.42 21.53 9.57
N ALA A 285 14.85 20.98 10.66
CA ALA A 285 14.32 21.77 11.76
C ALA A 285 15.37 22.67 12.41
N ALA A 286 16.59 22.16 12.65
CA ALA A 286 17.68 22.93 13.22
C ALA A 286 18.17 24.09 12.32
N HIS A 287 18.01 23.97 10.99
CA HIS A 287 18.46 24.98 10.03
C HIS A 287 17.33 25.93 9.58
N GLY A 288 16.13 25.83 10.17
CA GLY A 288 14.97 26.62 9.75
C GLY A 288 14.50 26.34 8.33
N VAL A 289 14.96 25.24 7.72
CA VAL A 289 14.51 24.82 6.38
C VAL A 289 13.20 24.08 6.57
N GLY A 290 12.10 24.68 6.10
CA GLY A 290 10.77 24.06 6.16
C GLY A 290 10.74 22.66 5.53
N PRO A 291 9.75 21.82 5.87
CA PRO A 291 9.63 20.47 5.31
C PRO A 291 9.47 20.54 3.79
N ALA A 292 10.47 20.03 3.07
CA ALA A 292 10.46 19.86 1.61
C ALA A 292 9.62 18.66 1.18
#